data_AF-U2YRM2-F1
#
_entry.id   AF-U2YRM2-F1
#
_cell.length_a   1.000
_cell.length_b   1.000
_cell.length_c   1.000
_cell.angle_alpha   90.00
_cell.angle_beta   90.00
_cell.angle_gamma   90.00
#
_symmetry.space_group_name_H-M   'P 1'
#
loop_
_entity.id
_entity.type
_entity.pdbx_description
1 polymer ?
#
loop_
_entity_poly.entity_id
_entity_poly.type
_entity_poly.pdbx_seq_one_letter_code
_entity_poly.pdbx_strand_id
1 'polypeptide(L)'
;MKLQHEFGESTTTRDHSYVVDGADGLEEAVPADVDEPLRVPDMPDAGTVTEIDVYEVLRGYEREYEDGRGTGGSTVKTKRVYADDESVWFGHEHYGDLDSTVTVQRHIDLASEDGAALVRLLGAYVPEGSASTVETADGKFGASIAESRREWIEQLEDDYHRLFENAEASIIASDSRDERALEYETESGAESATYDDRTLKLQMMNELSAVFFREFAGQTSHRTRIPSFVYHLDDDLQALFLDVLVEGDGSREFPYSEGYAARNFDFETTSRELAAGLSMLLTQRGKKHSLKYRDGKGSYTVRTCDSYRGGRDPVLTTVEHDGYVYDLSVADNENFVDALGGIVLHNTDSVMLELGGDVEKEEAIEQSFDIAEYINDRYDVFALEELDAAVHHFEIEFEKLYRRFFQAGKKKRYAGHIVWKEGKDVDDIDITGFEYKRSDIAPITKDVQKQVIDMIVHGEDTDDVKEYVHDVVEDFRDGNVDLDDVGIPGGIGKRLDNYDTDTAQVRGAKYANLLLGTNFQRGSKPKRLYLKKVHPEFFREMEEEHPDLVEDPLYIEFKRDPDVICYEYADQIPDAFEVDWETMLEKTLKGPIERITEALGVSWDEVESGQTQTGLGSYM
;
A
#
# COMPACT_ATOMS: atom_id res chain seq x y z
N MET A 1 9.01 -2.37 12.45
CA MET A 1 9.79 -1.69 11.39
C MET A 1 8.91 -0.56 10.86
N LYS A 2 9.40 0.67 10.88
CA LYS A 2 8.71 1.83 10.31
C LYS A 2 9.29 2.10 8.92
N LEU A 3 8.46 2.01 7.90
CA LEU A 3 8.79 2.33 6.51
C LEU A 3 8.23 3.71 6.17
N GLN A 4 9.08 4.59 5.67
CA GLN A 4 8.71 5.93 5.20
C GLN A 4 9.13 6.12 3.74
N HIS A 5 8.16 6.40 2.88
CA HIS A 5 8.35 6.69 1.46
C HIS A 5 7.57 7.96 1.06
N GLU A 6 7.84 8.53 -0.11
CA GLU A 6 7.05 9.67 -0.60
C GLU A 6 5.58 9.31 -0.88
N PHE A 7 5.29 8.01 -0.99
CA PHE A 7 3.93 7.49 -1.12
C PHE A 7 3.21 7.23 0.21
N GLY A 8 3.90 7.19 1.34
CA GLY A 8 3.23 6.90 2.61
C GLY A 8 4.17 6.40 3.69
N GLU A 9 3.57 6.09 4.83
CA GLU A 9 4.24 5.53 5.99
C GLU A 9 3.42 4.40 6.57
N SER A 10 4.10 3.32 6.93
CA SER A 10 3.50 2.24 7.70
C SER A 10 4.49 1.71 8.75
N THR A 11 3.96 1.17 9.85
CA THR A 11 4.75 0.52 10.89
C THR A 11 4.25 -0.90 11.07
N THR A 12 5.08 -1.86 10.66
CA THR A 12 4.72 -3.28 10.57
C THR A 12 5.79 -4.18 11.19
N THR A 13 5.55 -5.48 11.34
CA THR A 13 6.62 -6.45 11.69
C THR A 13 7.64 -6.56 10.54
N ARG A 14 8.78 -7.22 10.80
CA ARG A 14 9.87 -7.32 9.81
C ARG A 14 9.52 -8.21 8.61
N ASP A 15 8.55 -9.09 8.79
CA ASP A 15 8.09 -10.15 7.88
C ASP A 15 6.69 -9.89 7.30
N HIS A 16 6.09 -8.75 7.64
CA HIS A 16 4.82 -8.30 7.08
C HIS A 16 4.94 -8.05 5.57
N SER A 17 3.87 -8.26 4.81
CA SER A 17 3.89 -8.08 3.36
C SER A 17 3.36 -6.69 2.97
N TYR A 18 4.14 -5.96 2.18
CA TYR A 18 3.70 -4.81 1.40
C TYR A 18 3.38 -5.28 -0.01
N VAL A 19 2.41 -4.66 -0.67
CA VAL A 19 2.18 -4.88 -2.11
C VAL A 19 3.04 -3.89 -2.91
N VAL A 20 3.70 -4.38 -3.96
CA VAL A 20 4.59 -3.62 -4.83
C VAL A 20 4.35 -3.96 -6.30
N ASP A 21 4.74 -3.09 -7.22
CA ASP A 21 4.76 -3.41 -8.66
C ASP A 21 5.96 -4.32 -8.98
N GLY A 22 5.69 -5.51 -9.47
CA GLY A 22 6.66 -6.49 -9.96
C GLY A 22 6.68 -6.61 -11.49
N ALA A 23 7.54 -7.48 -12.02
CA ALA A 23 7.74 -7.62 -13.47
C ALA A 23 6.49 -8.19 -14.18
N ASP A 24 5.71 -9.02 -13.48
CA ASP A 24 4.56 -9.74 -14.01
C ASP A 24 3.21 -9.26 -13.39
N GLY A 25 3.21 -8.13 -12.67
CA GLY A 25 2.03 -7.59 -11.97
C GLY A 25 2.33 -7.23 -10.52
N LEU A 26 1.32 -7.24 -9.67
CA LEU A 26 1.50 -6.94 -8.24
C LEU A 26 2.15 -8.13 -7.51
N GLU A 27 3.14 -7.83 -6.68
CA GLU A 27 3.89 -8.80 -5.88
C GLU A 27 3.93 -8.37 -4.41
N GLU A 28 4.29 -9.29 -3.53
CA GLU A 28 4.52 -9.00 -2.11
C GLU A 28 6.00 -8.85 -1.81
N ALA A 29 6.33 -7.87 -0.96
CA ALA A 29 7.67 -7.64 -0.46
C ALA A 29 7.64 -7.44 1.06
N VAL A 30 8.66 -7.97 1.76
CA VAL A 30 8.90 -7.59 3.15
C VAL A 30 9.40 -6.15 3.22
N PRO A 31 9.23 -5.41 4.34
CA PRO A 31 9.65 -4.01 4.41
C PRO A 31 11.10 -3.73 3.98
N ALA A 32 12.02 -4.68 4.15
CA ALA A 32 13.42 -4.54 3.73
C ALA A 32 13.64 -4.61 2.20
N ASP A 33 12.68 -5.19 1.48
CA ASP A 33 12.74 -5.43 0.03
C ASP A 33 11.80 -4.49 -0.76
N VAL A 34 11.15 -3.55 -0.07
CA VAL A 34 10.30 -2.55 -0.73
C VAL A 34 11.18 -1.46 -1.31
N ASP A 35 11.21 -1.32 -2.63
CA ASP A 35 11.78 -0.15 -3.30
C ASP A 35 10.73 0.97 -3.40
N GLU A 36 9.52 0.62 -3.83
CA GLU A 36 8.40 1.55 -3.99
C GLU A 36 7.12 0.87 -3.48
N PRO A 37 6.52 1.32 -2.37
CA PRO A 37 5.26 0.75 -1.90
C PRO A 37 4.11 1.14 -2.83
N LEU A 38 3.20 0.21 -3.10
CA LEU A 38 1.99 0.50 -3.84
C LEU A 38 1.09 1.43 -3.03
N ARG A 39 0.76 2.59 -3.59
CA ARG A 39 -0.33 3.44 -3.11
C ARG A 39 -1.59 3.15 -3.93
N VAL A 40 -2.75 3.14 -3.28
CA VAL A 40 -4.03 3.01 -3.99
C VAL A 40 -4.18 4.14 -5.03
N PRO A 41 -4.49 3.80 -6.29
CA PRO A 41 -4.56 4.80 -7.36
C PRO A 41 -5.83 5.67 -7.27
N ASP A 42 -6.85 5.17 -6.58
CA ASP A 42 -8.15 5.82 -6.39
C ASP A 42 -8.84 5.28 -5.14
N MET A 43 -9.89 5.98 -4.68
CA MET A 43 -10.76 5.53 -3.60
C MET A 43 -12.10 5.03 -4.17
N PRO A 44 -12.76 4.04 -3.52
CA PRO A 44 -14.11 3.66 -3.90
C PRO A 44 -15.07 4.86 -3.84
N ASP A 45 -16.07 4.88 -4.72
CA ASP A 45 -17.13 5.90 -4.71
C ASP A 45 -17.78 5.96 -3.32
N ALA A 46 -17.57 7.06 -2.61
CA ALA A 46 -18.25 7.35 -1.37
C ALA A 46 -19.65 7.91 -1.71
N GLY A 47 -20.70 7.33 -1.13
CA GLY A 47 -22.05 7.87 -1.29
C GLY A 47 -22.09 9.32 -0.79
N THR A 48 -22.65 10.24 -1.59
CA THR A 48 -22.75 11.65 -1.24
C THR A 48 -23.77 11.86 -0.13
N VAL A 49 -23.37 12.59 0.92
CA VAL A 49 -24.26 13.04 1.99
C VAL A 49 -24.83 14.40 1.60
N THR A 50 -26.11 14.62 1.84
CA THR A 50 -26.82 15.87 1.51
C THR A 50 -27.19 16.70 2.73
N GLU A 51 -27.11 16.12 3.92
CA GLU A 51 -27.43 16.78 5.19
C GLU A 51 -26.53 16.26 6.30
N ILE A 52 -26.13 17.15 7.23
CA ILE A 52 -25.43 16.78 8.47
C ILE A 52 -26.39 16.92 9.65
N ASP A 53 -26.58 15.84 10.43
CA ASP A 53 -27.18 15.90 11.76
C ASP A 53 -26.06 16.15 12.79
N VAL A 54 -25.94 17.41 13.24
CA VAL A 54 -24.94 17.83 14.22
C VAL A 54 -25.09 17.08 15.55
N TYR A 55 -26.30 16.69 15.94
CA TYR A 55 -26.49 15.94 17.18
C TYR A 55 -25.77 14.59 17.13
N GLU A 56 -25.84 13.87 16.00
CA GLU A 56 -25.18 12.57 15.83
C GLU A 56 -23.66 12.67 15.96
N VAL A 57 -23.08 13.80 15.54
CA VAL A 57 -21.64 14.08 15.67
C VAL A 57 -21.27 14.37 17.13
N LEU A 58 -22.09 15.14 17.86
CA LEU A 58 -21.74 15.65 19.18
C LEU A 58 -22.18 14.76 20.36
N ARG A 59 -23.20 13.90 20.18
CA ARG A 59 -23.91 13.21 21.29
C ARG A 59 -23.04 12.37 22.23
N GLY A 60 -21.84 11.98 21.80
CA GLY A 60 -20.90 11.20 22.61
C GLY A 60 -20.22 12.01 23.72
N TYR A 61 -20.26 13.35 23.67
CA TYR A 61 -19.55 14.19 24.62
C TYR A 61 -20.35 14.43 25.91
N GLU A 62 -19.75 14.09 27.05
CA GLU A 62 -20.27 14.38 28.39
C GLU A 62 -19.19 15.04 29.26
N ARG A 63 -19.60 15.88 30.21
CA ARG A 63 -18.68 16.47 31.19
C ARG A 63 -19.27 16.55 32.59
N GLU A 64 -18.54 16.03 33.57
CA GLU A 64 -18.85 16.22 34.98
C GLU A 64 -18.33 17.56 35.52
N TYR A 65 -19.06 18.13 36.48
CA TYR A 65 -18.65 19.31 37.23
C TYR A 65 -19.22 19.32 38.64
N GLU A 66 -18.54 19.99 39.56
CA GLU A 66 -19.03 20.18 40.92
C GLU A 66 -19.96 21.40 41.00
N ASP A 67 -21.19 21.18 41.48
CA ASP A 67 -22.14 22.24 41.80
C ASP A 67 -22.11 22.55 43.31
N GLY A 68 -21.58 23.73 43.66
CA GLY A 68 -21.47 24.22 45.03
C GLY A 68 -22.68 25.02 45.52
N ARG A 69 -23.76 25.14 44.75
CA ARG A 69 -24.93 25.98 45.10
C ARG A 69 -25.90 25.32 46.10
N GLY A 70 -25.64 24.09 46.56
CA GLY A 70 -26.46 23.37 47.53
C GLY A 70 -26.07 23.64 49.00
N THR A 71 -27.05 23.64 49.91
CA THR A 71 -26.88 23.87 51.36
C THR A 71 -26.23 22.71 52.14
N GLY A 72 -25.63 21.71 51.46
CA GLY A 72 -25.18 20.46 52.08
C GLY A 72 -23.91 19.80 51.51
N GLY A 73 -23.08 20.51 50.74
CA GLY A 73 -21.86 19.97 50.11
C GLY A 73 -21.84 20.13 48.58
N SER A 74 -20.72 19.79 47.93
CA SER A 74 -20.63 19.74 46.47
C SER A 74 -21.38 18.52 45.93
N THR A 75 -22.19 18.70 44.89
CA THR A 75 -22.82 17.59 44.16
C THR A 75 -22.22 17.52 42.76
N VAL A 76 -21.81 16.33 42.33
CA VAL A 76 -21.34 16.12 40.95
C VAL A 76 -22.53 16.09 40.02
N LYS A 77 -22.49 16.90 38.97
CA LYS A 77 -23.50 16.96 37.91
C LYS A 77 -22.84 16.73 36.56
N THR A 78 -23.58 16.13 35.63
CA THR A 78 -23.11 15.85 34.27
C THR A 78 -23.82 16.76 33.29
N LYS A 79 -23.05 17.44 32.43
CA LYS A 79 -23.55 18.11 31.23
C LYS A 79 -23.43 17.16 30.05
N ARG A 80 -24.40 17.23 29.14
CA ARG A 80 -24.47 16.41 27.93
C ARG A 80 -24.93 17.25 26.74
N VAL A 81 -24.77 16.68 25.56
CA VAL A 81 -25.38 17.20 24.35
C VAL A 81 -26.85 16.77 24.30
N TYR A 82 -27.73 17.73 24.05
CA TYR A 82 -29.16 17.53 23.85
C TYR A 82 -29.57 18.19 22.55
N ALA A 83 -30.70 17.75 21.99
CA ALA A 83 -31.26 18.31 20.78
C ALA A 83 -32.78 18.24 20.80
N ASP A 84 -33.40 19.13 20.03
CA ASP A 84 -34.79 19.03 19.59
C ASP A 84 -34.82 18.80 18.07
N ASP A 85 -35.93 19.12 17.41
CA ASP A 85 -36.08 18.93 15.96
C ASP A 85 -35.25 19.94 15.13
N GLU A 86 -34.85 21.08 15.71
CA GLU A 86 -34.21 22.19 14.99
C GLU A 86 -32.78 22.49 15.47
N SER A 87 -32.50 22.31 16.76
CA SER A 87 -31.32 22.83 17.45
C SER A 87 -30.62 21.81 18.34
N VAL A 88 -29.32 22.00 18.53
CA VAL A 88 -28.45 21.23 19.44
C VAL A 88 -27.85 22.18 20.49
N TRP A 89 -27.82 21.77 21.76
CA TRP A 89 -27.17 22.51 22.84
C TRP A 89 -26.38 21.61 23.77
N PHE A 90 -25.46 22.21 24.53
CA PHE A 90 -24.65 21.51 25.54
C PHE A 90 -24.95 22.02 26.95
N GLY A 91 -25.36 21.11 27.85
CA GLY A 91 -25.73 21.49 29.20
C GLY A 91 -26.66 20.48 29.87
N HIS A 92 -27.83 20.95 30.29
CA HIS A 92 -28.90 20.12 30.84
C HIS A 92 -30.09 20.12 29.88
N GLU A 93 -30.93 19.08 29.92
CA GLU A 93 -32.07 18.90 29.00
C GLU A 93 -32.97 20.14 28.96
N HIS A 94 -33.42 20.64 30.11
CA HIS A 94 -34.28 21.81 30.23
C HIS A 94 -33.65 23.15 29.77
N TYR A 95 -32.38 23.16 29.33
CA TYR A 95 -31.77 24.40 28.82
C TYR A 95 -32.30 24.79 27.45
N GLY A 96 -32.85 23.84 26.66
CA GLY A 96 -33.47 24.16 25.37
C GLY A 96 -34.65 25.13 25.48
N ASP A 97 -35.31 25.20 26.64
CA ASP A 97 -36.42 26.12 26.91
C ASP A 97 -35.98 27.57 27.24
N LEU A 98 -34.67 27.86 27.30
CA LEU A 98 -34.14 29.16 27.69
C LEU A 98 -33.68 29.97 26.47
N ASP A 99 -34.23 31.17 26.29
CA ASP A 99 -33.84 32.12 25.23
C ASP A 99 -32.35 32.52 25.25
N SER A 100 -31.64 32.27 26.37
CA SER A 100 -30.21 32.57 26.52
C SER A 100 -29.29 31.40 26.18
N THR A 101 -29.84 30.21 25.90
CA THR A 101 -29.03 29.03 25.63
C THR A 101 -28.44 29.14 24.24
N VAL A 102 -27.11 29.00 24.17
CA VAL A 102 -26.40 28.88 22.89
C VAL A 102 -26.80 27.56 22.25
N THR A 103 -27.29 27.63 21.01
CA THR A 103 -27.65 26.48 20.19
C THR A 103 -26.90 26.53 18.87
N VAL A 104 -26.82 25.38 18.20
CA VAL A 104 -26.38 25.25 16.81
C VAL A 104 -27.46 24.51 16.03
N GLN A 105 -27.67 24.90 14.77
CA GLN A 105 -28.59 24.21 13.86
C GLN A 105 -28.28 22.71 13.82
N ARG A 106 -29.32 21.88 14.00
CA ARG A 106 -29.18 20.43 14.05
C ARG A 106 -28.98 19.84 12.66
N HIS A 107 -29.92 20.12 11.75
CA HIS A 107 -29.94 19.58 10.40
C HIS A 107 -29.43 20.64 9.42
N ILE A 108 -28.22 20.46 8.90
CA ILE A 108 -27.58 21.39 7.97
C ILE A 108 -27.63 20.81 6.56
N ASP A 109 -28.43 21.42 5.68
CA ASP A 109 -28.48 21.09 4.25
C ASP A 109 -27.17 21.51 3.58
N LEU A 110 -26.43 20.52 3.06
CA LEU A 110 -25.13 20.73 2.44
C LEU A 110 -25.22 21.48 1.11
N ALA A 111 -26.36 21.43 0.42
CA ALA A 111 -26.58 22.20 -0.81
C ALA A 111 -26.91 23.68 -0.55
N SER A 112 -27.05 24.07 0.72
CA SER A 112 -27.37 25.43 1.14
C SER A 112 -26.11 26.24 1.50
N GLU A 113 -26.29 27.55 1.68
CA GLU A 113 -25.22 28.40 2.21
C GLU A 113 -24.86 28.06 3.68
N ASP A 114 -25.76 27.42 4.43
CA ASP A 114 -25.46 26.90 5.78
C ASP A 114 -24.44 25.76 5.68
N GLY A 115 -24.60 24.88 4.69
CA GLY A 115 -23.65 23.83 4.35
C GLY A 115 -22.28 24.38 3.95
N ALA A 116 -22.26 25.39 3.09
CA ALA A 116 -21.02 26.07 2.70
C ALA A 116 -20.34 26.76 3.89
N ALA A 117 -21.11 27.41 4.78
CA ALA A 117 -20.61 28.03 6.02
C ALA A 117 -19.99 27.00 6.96
N LEU A 118 -20.63 25.83 7.15
CA LEU A 118 -20.10 24.72 7.94
C LEU A 118 -18.74 24.26 7.39
N VAL A 119 -18.66 24.08 6.07
CA VAL A 119 -17.44 23.64 5.38
C VAL A 119 -16.31 24.67 5.55
N ARG A 120 -16.60 25.96 5.39
CA ARG A 120 -15.60 27.04 5.59
C ARG A 120 -15.11 27.11 7.04
N LEU A 121 -16.01 27.06 8.02
CA LEU A 121 -15.64 27.06 9.44
C LEU A 121 -14.73 25.90 9.81
N LEU A 122 -15.05 24.68 9.36
CA LEU A 122 -14.23 23.51 9.66
C LEU A 122 -12.93 23.50 8.87
N GLY A 123 -12.94 23.91 7.61
CA GLY A 123 -11.74 24.07 6.79
C GLY A 123 -10.76 25.09 7.38
N ALA A 124 -11.28 26.16 7.98
CA ALA A 124 -10.50 27.17 8.68
C ALA A 124 -10.02 26.71 10.07
N TYR A 125 -10.85 25.98 10.80
CA TYR A 125 -10.49 25.49 12.14
C TYR A 125 -9.42 24.40 12.10
N VAL A 126 -9.40 23.52 11.11
CA VAL A 126 -8.41 22.43 11.05
C VAL A 126 -6.94 22.92 11.10
N PRO A 127 -6.53 23.96 10.33
CA PRO A 127 -5.18 24.52 10.41
C PRO A 127 -5.04 25.56 11.55
N GLU A 128 -6.00 26.46 11.72
CA GLU A 128 -5.85 27.68 12.54
C GLU A 128 -6.61 27.64 13.87
N GLY A 129 -7.28 26.52 14.15
CA GLY A 129 -8.23 26.38 15.22
C GLY A 129 -7.64 25.93 16.55
N SER A 130 -8.30 26.35 17.62
CA SER A 130 -8.07 25.84 18.96
C SER A 130 -9.39 25.78 19.72
N ALA A 131 -9.75 24.58 20.19
CA ALA A 131 -10.83 24.39 21.15
C ALA A 131 -10.26 24.26 22.57
N SER A 132 -10.93 24.87 23.54
CA SER A 132 -10.66 24.78 24.98
C SER A 132 -11.80 24.03 25.65
N THR A 133 -11.52 22.81 26.11
CA THR A 133 -12.45 21.92 26.84
C THR A 133 -11.80 21.51 28.17
N VAL A 134 -12.41 20.60 28.93
CA VAL A 134 -11.86 20.19 30.24
C VAL A 134 -10.49 19.53 30.12
N GLU A 135 -10.19 18.94 28.96
CA GLU A 135 -8.92 18.30 28.65
C GLU A 135 -7.77 19.30 28.42
N THR A 136 -8.08 20.58 28.17
CA THR A 136 -7.11 21.60 27.78
C THR A 136 -7.19 22.90 28.57
N ALA A 137 -8.23 23.11 29.38
CA ALA A 137 -8.42 24.34 30.16
C ALA A 137 -9.17 24.14 31.49
N ASP A 138 -8.77 24.91 32.52
CA ASP A 138 -9.32 24.86 33.89
C ASP A 138 -10.62 25.67 34.08
N GLY A 139 -11.42 25.87 33.03
CA GLY A 139 -12.79 26.41 33.17
C GLY A 139 -13.21 27.55 32.23
N LYS A 140 -12.34 28.03 31.34
CA LYS A 140 -12.75 28.88 30.20
C LYS A 140 -12.87 28.01 28.96
N PHE A 141 -14.11 27.68 28.59
CA PHE A 141 -14.39 26.89 27.40
C PHE A 141 -14.78 27.77 26.23
N GLY A 142 -14.35 27.38 25.05
CA GLY A 142 -14.56 28.13 23.82
C GLY A 142 -13.76 27.55 22.67
N ALA A 143 -13.98 28.08 21.49
CA ALA A 143 -13.14 27.82 20.33
C ALA A 143 -12.58 29.14 19.79
N SER A 144 -11.53 29.04 19.00
CA SER A 144 -10.98 30.19 18.30
C SER A 144 -10.28 29.79 17.01
N ILE A 145 -10.28 30.70 16.05
CA ILE A 145 -9.56 30.59 14.79
C ILE A 145 -8.67 31.83 14.68
N ALA A 146 -7.37 31.65 14.42
CA ALA A 146 -6.42 32.74 14.30
C ALA A 146 -6.09 32.99 12.83
N GLU A 147 -6.18 34.24 12.35
CA GLU A 147 -5.71 34.57 11.02
C GLU A 147 -5.42 36.07 10.85
N SER A 148 -4.44 36.41 10.02
CA SER A 148 -4.03 37.78 9.70
C SER A 148 -4.97 38.51 8.71
N ARG A 149 -5.64 37.80 7.80
CA ARG A 149 -6.59 38.39 6.83
C ARG A 149 -7.93 38.72 7.48
N ARG A 150 -8.17 40.02 7.67
CA ARG A 150 -9.42 40.55 8.26
C ARG A 150 -10.69 40.14 7.51
N GLU A 151 -10.74 40.29 6.19
CA GLU A 151 -11.95 39.94 5.42
C GLU A 151 -12.28 38.44 5.54
N TRP A 152 -11.26 37.60 5.63
CA TRP A 152 -11.40 36.15 5.80
C TRP A 152 -11.99 35.81 7.18
N ILE A 153 -11.48 36.43 8.25
CA ILE A 153 -11.97 36.17 9.60
C ILE A 153 -13.36 36.77 9.87
N GLU A 154 -13.70 37.89 9.23
CA GLU A 154 -15.04 38.50 9.27
C GLU A 154 -16.07 37.60 8.55
N GLN A 155 -15.70 36.99 7.42
CA GLN A 155 -16.56 35.98 6.77
C GLN A 155 -16.82 34.77 7.67
N LEU A 156 -15.82 34.29 8.41
CA LEU A 156 -16.01 33.18 9.36
C LEU A 156 -16.87 33.58 10.56
N GLU A 157 -16.84 34.83 11.00
CA GLU A 157 -17.74 35.35 12.02
C GLU A 157 -19.20 35.33 11.54
N ASP A 158 -19.45 35.77 10.31
CA ASP A 158 -20.78 35.69 9.68
C ASP A 158 -21.25 34.24 9.51
N ASP A 159 -20.37 33.34 9.06
CA ASP A 159 -20.65 31.90 8.93
C ASP A 159 -20.97 31.27 10.29
N TYR A 160 -20.27 31.68 11.35
CA TYR A 160 -20.55 31.21 12.71
C TYR A 160 -21.93 31.66 13.19
N HIS A 161 -22.27 32.94 13.02
CA HIS A 161 -23.58 33.47 13.40
C HIS A 161 -24.74 32.94 12.54
N ARG A 162 -24.43 32.39 11.37
CA ARG A 162 -25.41 31.70 10.53
C ARG A 162 -25.85 30.36 11.12
N LEU A 163 -24.93 29.63 11.77
CA LEU A 163 -25.18 28.30 12.31
C LEU A 163 -25.53 28.31 13.80
N PHE A 164 -25.01 29.28 14.55
CA PHE A 164 -25.16 29.36 16.00
C PHE A 164 -26.11 30.49 16.40
N GLU A 165 -27.10 30.15 17.23
CA GLU A 165 -28.02 31.13 17.83
C GLU A 165 -27.64 31.42 19.28
N ASN A 166 -28.00 32.62 19.74
CA ASN A 166 -27.70 33.14 21.09
C ASN A 166 -26.21 33.11 21.47
N ALA A 167 -25.33 33.01 20.47
CA ALA A 167 -23.90 32.95 20.64
C ALA A 167 -23.23 34.29 20.31
N GLU A 168 -22.26 34.70 21.11
CA GLU A 168 -21.40 35.83 20.82
C GLU A 168 -20.05 35.34 20.27
N ALA A 169 -19.61 35.93 19.17
CA ALA A 169 -18.26 35.84 18.66
C ALA A 169 -17.59 37.22 18.72
N SER A 170 -16.26 37.24 18.76
CA SER A 170 -15.52 38.50 18.73
C SER A 170 -14.18 38.34 18.03
N ILE A 171 -13.85 39.29 17.16
CA ILE A 171 -12.54 39.39 16.53
C ILE A 171 -11.64 40.28 17.38
N ILE A 172 -10.57 39.70 17.94
CA ILE A 172 -9.58 40.43 18.73
C ILE A 172 -8.20 40.36 18.07
N ALA A 173 -7.31 41.30 18.37
CA ALA A 173 -5.89 41.14 18.05
C ALA A 173 -5.28 40.06 18.96
N SER A 174 -4.47 39.17 18.40
CA SER A 174 -3.82 38.08 19.13
C SER A 174 -2.84 38.61 20.20
N ASP A 175 -2.22 39.77 19.96
CA ASP A 175 -1.40 40.48 20.95
C ASP A 175 -1.60 42.01 20.85
N SER A 176 -1.27 42.70 21.95
CA SER A 176 -1.32 44.17 22.10
C SER A 176 0.01 44.85 21.77
N ARG A 177 0.99 44.10 21.28
CA ARG A 177 2.34 44.58 20.93
C ARG A 177 2.55 44.46 19.43
N ASP A 178 2.91 45.58 18.80
CA ASP A 178 3.06 45.70 17.34
C ASP A 178 4.26 44.91 16.75
N GLU A 179 5.12 44.30 17.57
CA GLU A 179 6.36 43.65 17.14
C GLU A 179 6.67 42.37 17.94
N ARG A 180 6.92 41.26 17.23
CA ARG A 180 7.37 39.98 17.81
C ARG A 180 8.78 39.66 17.33
N ALA A 181 9.70 39.41 18.28
CA ALA A 181 11.07 39.01 17.98
C ALA A 181 11.21 37.49 18.06
N LEU A 182 11.51 36.85 16.92
CA LEU A 182 11.92 35.46 16.83
C LEU A 182 13.43 35.39 16.97
N GLU A 183 13.92 34.84 18.09
CA GLU A 183 15.33 34.49 18.24
C GLU A 183 15.59 33.12 17.63
N TYR A 184 16.53 33.03 16.69
CA TYR A 184 16.97 31.76 16.10
C TYR A 184 18.50 31.69 16.10
N GLU A 185 19.05 30.50 16.31
CA GLU A 185 20.49 30.27 16.25
C GLU A 185 20.95 30.06 14.81
N THR A 186 21.99 30.81 14.42
CA THR A 186 22.75 30.61 13.19
C THR A 186 24.13 30.05 13.52
N GLU A 187 24.87 29.54 12.52
CA GLU A 187 26.27 29.13 12.69
C GLU A 187 27.18 30.28 13.21
N SER A 188 26.72 31.53 13.11
CA SER A 188 27.37 32.76 13.59
C SER A 188 26.89 33.28 14.95
N GLY A 189 25.92 32.62 15.60
CA GLY A 189 25.33 33.02 16.89
C GLY A 189 23.81 33.24 16.82
N ALA A 190 23.21 33.59 17.96
CA ALA A 190 21.78 33.91 18.05
C ALA A 190 21.47 35.23 17.33
N GLU A 191 20.57 35.17 16.34
CA GLU A 191 19.99 36.33 15.66
C GLU A 191 18.52 36.49 16.06
N SER A 192 17.98 37.70 15.95
CA SER A 192 16.55 37.97 16.18
C SER A 192 15.91 38.62 14.96
N ALA A 193 14.83 38.05 14.43
CA ALA A 193 13.99 38.70 13.43
C ALA A 193 12.73 39.27 14.08
N THR A 194 12.50 40.58 13.90
CA THR A 194 11.27 41.24 14.34
C THR A 194 10.26 41.26 13.20
N TYR A 195 9.02 40.83 13.46
CA TYR A 195 7.92 40.96 12.51
C TYR A 195 6.69 41.60 13.15
N ASP A 196 5.88 42.27 12.31
CA ASP A 196 4.61 42.92 12.69
C ASP A 196 3.52 41.84 12.79
N ASP A 197 3.16 41.45 14.01
CA ASP A 197 2.17 40.41 14.29
C ASP A 197 0.75 41.00 14.23
N ARG A 198 0.18 41.00 13.01
CA ARG A 198 -1.19 41.47 12.74
C ARG A 198 -2.24 40.37 12.90
N THR A 199 -1.90 39.26 13.53
CA THR A 199 -2.79 38.11 13.66
C THR A 199 -4.04 38.50 14.43
N LEU A 200 -5.21 38.30 13.82
CA LEU A 200 -6.51 38.42 14.47
C LEU A 200 -6.93 37.06 15.00
N LYS A 201 -7.86 37.06 15.94
CA LYS A 201 -8.41 35.84 16.55
C LYS A 201 -9.91 35.99 16.68
N LEU A 202 -10.66 35.15 15.96
CA LEU A 202 -12.08 34.95 16.16
C LEU A 202 -12.25 34.12 17.42
N GLN A 203 -12.90 34.66 18.44
CA GLN A 203 -13.16 33.97 19.70
C GLN A 203 -14.65 33.66 19.83
N MET A 204 -14.95 32.37 19.99
CA MET A 204 -16.29 31.83 20.23
C MET A 204 -16.31 31.24 21.63
N MET A 205 -16.46 32.11 22.64
CA MET A 205 -16.19 31.79 24.06
C MET A 205 -17.39 31.14 24.76
N ASN A 206 -17.90 30.05 24.19
CA ASN A 206 -18.93 29.22 24.81
C ASN A 206 -18.58 27.73 24.69
N GLU A 207 -19.14 26.93 25.59
CA GLU A 207 -18.80 25.52 25.71
C GLU A 207 -19.30 24.68 24.52
N LEU A 208 -20.43 25.05 23.91
CA LEU A 208 -20.95 24.34 22.74
C LEU A 208 -20.00 24.46 21.55
N SER A 209 -19.43 25.64 21.28
CA SER A 209 -18.44 25.81 20.21
C SER A 209 -17.19 24.96 20.45
N ALA A 210 -16.72 24.87 21.69
CA ALA A 210 -15.56 24.03 22.02
C ALA A 210 -15.82 22.55 21.71
N VAL A 211 -16.99 22.06 22.11
CA VAL A 211 -17.43 20.68 21.83
C VAL A 211 -17.59 20.46 20.34
N PHE A 212 -18.27 21.40 19.65
CA PHE A 212 -18.51 21.35 18.21
C PHE A 212 -17.22 21.12 17.43
N PHE A 213 -16.24 22.02 17.55
CA PHE A 213 -15.01 21.91 16.76
C PHE A 213 -14.14 20.71 17.18
N ARG A 214 -14.12 20.35 18.47
CA ARG A 214 -13.40 19.16 18.98
C ARG A 214 -13.96 17.87 18.37
N GLU A 215 -15.27 17.72 18.33
CA GLU A 215 -15.93 16.51 17.82
C GLU A 215 -15.88 16.41 16.28
N PHE A 216 -15.95 17.53 15.56
CA PHE A 216 -15.81 17.51 14.10
C PHE A 216 -14.36 17.28 13.66
N ALA A 217 -13.42 18.07 14.18
CA ALA A 217 -12.08 18.24 13.61
C ALA A 217 -10.94 17.94 14.58
N GLY A 218 -11.26 17.60 15.84
CA GLY A 218 -10.26 17.33 16.87
C GLY A 218 -9.76 18.58 17.59
N GLN A 219 -8.79 18.37 18.47
CA GLN A 219 -8.28 19.39 19.38
C GLN A 219 -6.78 19.19 19.59
N THR A 220 -6.02 20.28 19.68
CA THR A 220 -4.54 20.31 19.66
C THR A 220 -3.95 19.97 18.28
N SER A 221 -2.77 20.53 17.97
CA SER A 221 -2.11 20.36 16.67
C SER A 221 -1.79 18.91 16.29
N HIS A 222 -1.71 18.00 17.27
CA HIS A 222 -1.37 16.59 17.07
C HIS A 222 -2.59 15.69 16.88
N ARG A 223 -3.80 16.18 17.17
CA ARG A 223 -5.06 15.40 17.05
C ARG A 223 -6.10 16.11 16.18
N THR A 224 -5.70 17.11 15.41
CA THR A 224 -6.54 17.66 14.34
C THR A 224 -6.70 16.62 13.24
N ARG A 225 -7.85 16.61 12.57
CA ARG A 225 -8.19 15.67 11.49
C ARG A 225 -9.14 16.32 10.49
N ILE A 226 -9.23 15.75 9.30
CA ILE A 226 -10.32 16.09 8.38
C ILE A 226 -11.63 15.49 8.93
N PRO A 227 -12.70 16.28 9.08
CA PRO A 227 -14.00 15.74 9.48
C PRO A 227 -14.49 14.65 8.51
N SER A 228 -14.96 13.52 9.03
CA SER A 228 -15.25 12.33 8.21
C SER A 228 -16.28 12.57 7.11
N PHE A 229 -17.26 13.45 7.33
CA PHE A 229 -18.27 13.77 6.31
C PHE A 229 -17.69 14.46 5.08
N VAL A 230 -16.50 15.08 5.15
CA VAL A 230 -15.84 15.74 4.02
C VAL A 230 -15.58 14.77 2.87
N TYR A 231 -15.28 13.49 3.17
CA TYR A 231 -15.11 12.44 2.15
C TYR A 231 -16.40 12.10 1.40
N HIS A 232 -17.56 12.54 1.92
CA HIS A 232 -18.89 12.31 1.36
C HIS A 232 -19.53 13.58 0.79
N LEU A 233 -18.80 14.70 0.77
CA LEU A 233 -19.24 15.92 0.11
C LEU A 233 -19.16 15.78 -1.41
N ASP A 234 -19.95 16.58 -2.12
CA ASP A 234 -19.77 16.73 -3.56
C ASP A 234 -18.42 17.41 -3.91
N ASP A 235 -18.07 17.37 -5.19
CA ASP A 235 -16.78 17.87 -5.70
C ASP A 235 -16.56 19.36 -5.41
N ASP A 236 -17.62 20.17 -5.38
CA ASP A 236 -17.54 21.62 -5.18
C ASP A 236 -17.29 21.94 -3.69
N LEU A 237 -17.99 21.28 -2.78
CA LEU A 237 -17.81 21.44 -1.34
C LEU A 237 -16.48 20.84 -0.85
N GLN A 238 -16.03 19.72 -1.42
CA GLN A 238 -14.68 19.23 -1.17
C GLN A 238 -13.60 20.20 -1.68
N ALA A 239 -13.84 20.88 -2.80
CA ALA A 239 -12.92 21.91 -3.31
C ALA A 239 -12.87 23.10 -2.35
N LEU A 240 -14.05 23.57 -1.90
CA LEU A 240 -14.17 24.63 -0.92
C LEU A 240 -13.43 24.30 0.38
N PHE A 241 -13.62 23.10 0.92
CA PHE A 241 -12.91 22.67 2.12
C PHE A 241 -11.39 22.72 1.93
N LEU A 242 -10.90 22.16 0.82
CA LEU A 242 -9.47 22.08 0.52
C LEU A 242 -8.86 23.48 0.30
N ASP A 243 -9.57 24.36 -0.38
CA ASP A 243 -9.08 25.73 -0.63
C ASP A 243 -8.99 26.52 0.67
N VAL A 244 -10.00 26.45 1.55
CA VAL A 244 -9.95 27.12 2.88
C VAL A 244 -8.86 26.52 3.77
N LEU A 245 -8.70 25.19 3.76
CA LEU A 245 -7.65 24.49 4.48
C LEU A 245 -6.25 24.99 4.08
N VAL A 246 -6.00 25.08 2.76
CA VAL A 246 -4.73 25.54 2.19
C VAL A 246 -4.54 27.04 2.39
N GLU A 247 -5.62 27.81 2.37
CA GLU A 247 -5.55 29.23 2.69
C GLU A 247 -5.12 29.49 4.13
N GLY A 248 -5.50 28.65 5.10
CA GLY A 248 -5.09 28.78 6.50
C GLY A 248 -3.57 28.67 6.68
N ASP A 249 -3.04 27.45 6.54
CA ASP A 249 -1.63 27.14 6.85
C ASP A 249 -0.89 26.44 5.68
N GLY A 250 -1.46 26.50 4.48
CA GLY A 250 -0.84 25.99 3.27
C GLY A 250 0.07 27.01 2.57
N SER A 251 1.02 26.53 1.78
CA SER A 251 1.89 27.36 0.95
C SER A 251 1.76 26.99 -0.52
N ARG A 252 1.59 28.00 -1.36
CA ARG A 252 1.64 27.87 -2.83
C ARG A 252 2.95 28.43 -3.41
N GLU A 253 3.95 28.64 -2.56
CA GLU A 253 5.24 29.19 -2.98
C GLU A 253 6.17 28.08 -3.48
N PHE A 254 6.43 28.07 -4.78
CA PHE A 254 7.31 27.10 -5.40
C PHE A 254 8.38 27.78 -6.27
N PRO A 255 9.59 27.20 -6.39
CA PRO A 255 10.61 27.67 -7.34
C PRO A 255 10.28 27.28 -8.81
N TYR A 256 8.99 27.15 -9.15
CA TYR A 256 8.46 26.70 -10.45
C TYR A 256 7.62 27.83 -11.09
N SER A 257 6.90 27.51 -12.17
CA SER A 257 6.04 28.49 -12.84
C SER A 257 4.86 28.93 -11.97
N GLU A 258 4.38 30.16 -12.17
CA GLU A 258 3.15 30.66 -11.51
C GLU A 258 1.96 29.72 -11.75
N GLY A 259 1.85 29.16 -12.95
CA GLY A 259 0.80 28.18 -13.25
C GLY A 259 0.92 26.91 -12.41
N TYR A 260 2.13 26.45 -12.09
CA TYR A 260 2.35 25.31 -11.19
C TYR A 260 1.93 25.67 -9.76
N ALA A 261 2.35 26.83 -9.26
CA ALA A 261 1.96 27.35 -7.94
C ALA A 261 0.43 27.54 -7.81
N ALA A 262 -0.24 27.94 -8.87
CA ALA A 262 -1.70 28.11 -8.87
C ALA A 262 -2.48 26.79 -8.68
N ARG A 263 -1.92 25.65 -9.09
CA ARG A 263 -2.59 24.34 -9.03
C ARG A 263 -2.03 23.39 -7.98
N ASN A 264 -0.87 23.71 -7.40
CA ASN A 264 -0.21 22.88 -6.39
C ASN A 264 -0.03 23.63 -5.06
N PHE A 265 0.14 22.88 -3.97
CA PHE A 265 0.40 23.42 -2.63
C PHE A 265 1.24 22.47 -1.77
N ASP A 266 1.88 23.05 -0.76
CA ASP A 266 2.47 22.37 0.38
C ASP A 266 1.59 22.61 1.61
N PHE A 267 1.37 21.57 2.41
CA PHE A 267 0.68 21.67 3.70
C PHE A 267 1.50 20.92 4.74
N GLU A 268 1.91 21.60 5.81
CA GLU A 268 2.69 21.00 6.91
C GLU A 268 1.81 20.79 8.14
N THR A 269 1.91 19.63 8.79
CA THR A 269 1.17 19.36 10.02
C THR A 269 1.95 18.44 10.96
N THR A 270 1.68 18.55 12.26
CA THR A 270 2.18 17.60 13.27
C THR A 270 1.18 16.48 13.56
N SER A 271 -0.05 16.59 13.07
CA SER A 271 -1.04 15.53 13.17
C SER A 271 -0.85 14.51 12.04
N ARG A 272 -0.50 13.27 12.41
CA ARG A 272 -0.46 12.14 11.48
C ARG A 272 -1.84 11.87 10.86
N GLU A 273 -2.90 12.04 11.64
CA GLU A 273 -4.28 11.80 11.20
C GLU A 273 -4.72 12.85 10.16
N LEU A 274 -4.35 14.12 10.35
CA LEU A 274 -4.59 15.16 9.35
C LEU A 274 -3.79 14.92 8.06
N ALA A 275 -2.52 14.52 8.18
CA ALA A 275 -1.69 14.19 7.02
C ALA A 275 -2.27 13.01 6.22
N ALA A 276 -2.72 11.95 6.91
CA ALA A 276 -3.39 10.81 6.32
C ALA A 276 -4.73 11.20 5.68
N GLY A 277 -5.54 11.96 6.41
CA GLY A 277 -6.84 12.41 5.92
C GLY A 277 -6.76 13.29 4.69
N LEU A 278 -5.79 14.21 4.65
CA LEU A 278 -5.52 15.06 3.49
C LEU A 278 -5.00 14.24 2.30
N SER A 279 -4.12 13.29 2.55
CA SER A 279 -3.64 12.35 1.53
C SER A 279 -4.81 11.58 0.89
N MET A 280 -5.72 11.04 1.71
CA MET A 280 -6.92 10.34 1.24
C MET A 280 -7.85 11.25 0.41
N LEU A 281 -8.14 12.48 0.90
CA LEU A 281 -8.96 13.44 0.17
C LEU A 281 -8.34 13.81 -1.19
N LEU A 282 -7.01 13.96 -1.25
CA LEU A 282 -6.31 14.23 -2.50
C LEU A 282 -6.37 13.04 -3.46
N THR A 283 -6.25 11.80 -2.97
CA THR A 283 -6.42 10.59 -3.79
C THR A 283 -7.83 10.52 -4.37
N GLN A 284 -8.87 10.70 -3.55
CA GLN A 284 -10.28 10.71 -4.00
C GLN A 284 -10.54 11.77 -5.08
N ARG A 285 -9.83 12.90 -5.03
CA ARG A 285 -9.92 13.98 -6.03
C ARG A 285 -8.96 13.80 -7.22
N GLY A 286 -8.32 12.64 -7.37
CA GLY A 286 -7.36 12.37 -8.44
C GLY A 286 -6.12 13.28 -8.44
N LYS A 287 -5.78 13.88 -7.29
CA LYS A 287 -4.62 14.79 -7.14
C LYS A 287 -3.39 14.02 -6.67
N LYS A 288 -2.38 13.94 -7.55
CA LYS A 288 -1.06 13.40 -7.19
C LYS A 288 -0.40 14.25 -6.11
N HIS A 289 0.19 13.58 -5.13
CA HIS A 289 0.84 14.24 -4.00
C HIS A 289 1.92 13.36 -3.37
N SER A 290 2.93 13.97 -2.77
CA SER A 290 4.05 13.32 -2.11
C SER A 290 4.07 13.67 -0.62
N LEU A 291 4.60 12.76 0.19
CA LEU A 291 4.80 12.95 1.62
C LEU A 291 6.28 13.19 1.93
N LYS A 292 6.54 14.14 2.82
CA LYS A 292 7.88 14.38 3.37
C LYS A 292 7.81 14.41 4.89
N TYR A 293 8.68 13.62 5.51
CA TYR A 293 8.83 13.54 6.96
C TYR A 293 9.92 14.50 7.42
N ARG A 294 9.64 15.27 8.47
CA ARG A 294 10.59 16.19 9.10
C ARG A 294 10.85 15.74 10.52
N ASP A 295 11.71 14.74 10.71
CA ASP A 295 11.95 14.12 12.01
C ASP A 295 12.35 15.12 13.11
N GLY A 296 13.19 16.11 12.78
CA GLY A 296 13.58 17.16 13.72
C GLY A 296 12.44 18.06 14.20
N LYS A 297 11.30 18.08 13.50
CA LYS A 297 10.08 18.82 13.86
C LYS A 297 8.91 17.91 14.26
N GLY A 298 9.03 16.59 14.04
CA GLY A 298 7.91 15.66 14.18
C GLY A 298 6.73 16.00 13.25
N SER A 299 6.98 16.60 12.10
CA SER A 299 5.93 17.06 11.16
C SER A 299 5.95 16.33 9.81
N TYR A 300 4.81 16.34 9.15
CA TYR A 300 4.55 15.80 7.82
C TYR A 300 4.29 16.96 6.87
N THR A 301 4.94 16.99 5.71
CA THR A 301 4.56 17.87 4.60
C THR A 301 3.85 17.05 3.53
N VAL A 302 2.60 17.37 3.24
CA VAL A 302 1.86 16.88 2.07
C VAL A 302 2.05 17.89 0.93
N ARG A 303 2.60 17.45 -0.20
CA ARG A 303 2.88 18.31 -1.36
C ARG A 303 2.20 17.78 -2.60
N THR A 304 1.31 18.54 -3.23
CA THR A 304 0.75 18.13 -4.53
C THR A 304 1.75 18.34 -5.67
N CYS A 305 1.63 17.54 -6.73
CA CYS A 305 2.52 17.60 -7.88
C CYS A 305 1.81 17.17 -9.18
N ASP A 306 2.39 17.55 -10.32
CA ASP A 306 1.89 17.09 -11.64
C ASP A 306 2.43 15.66 -11.98
N SER A 307 3.59 15.31 -11.43
CA SER A 307 4.23 14.01 -11.56
C SER A 307 5.06 13.68 -10.32
N TYR A 308 5.19 12.39 -10.01
CA TYR A 308 6.09 11.91 -8.97
C TYR A 308 7.55 12.06 -9.39
N ARG A 309 8.44 12.28 -8.41
CA ARG A 309 9.87 12.28 -8.68
C ARG A 309 10.36 10.86 -8.53
N GLY A 310 11.08 10.34 -9.51
CA GLY A 310 11.68 9.00 -9.38
C GLY A 310 12.90 9.00 -8.47
N GLY A 311 13.23 7.83 -7.93
CA GLY A 311 14.53 7.52 -7.32
C GLY A 311 14.70 7.98 -5.86
N ARG A 312 13.63 7.91 -5.05
CA ARG A 312 13.72 8.17 -3.62
C ARG A 312 13.52 6.88 -2.84
N ASP A 313 14.63 6.30 -2.38
CA ASP A 313 14.57 5.06 -1.61
C ASP A 313 13.77 5.23 -0.30
N PRO A 314 13.06 4.20 0.16
CA PRO A 314 12.34 4.23 1.41
C PRO A 314 13.31 4.24 2.60
N VAL A 315 12.89 4.92 3.67
CA VAL A 315 13.64 4.99 4.92
C VAL A 315 13.06 3.98 5.90
N LEU A 316 13.89 3.04 6.36
CA LEU A 316 13.52 2.02 7.34
C LEU A 316 14.09 2.35 8.71
N THR A 317 13.22 2.46 9.70
CA THR A 317 13.60 2.70 11.10
C THR A 317 13.09 1.55 11.98
N THR A 318 13.96 1.00 12.83
CA THR A 318 13.49 0.06 13.86
C THR A 318 12.78 0.83 14.96
N VAL A 319 11.59 0.37 15.33
CA VAL A 319 10.76 0.96 16.39
C VAL A 319 10.53 -0.11 17.44
N GLU A 320 10.81 0.24 18.69
CA GLU A 320 10.43 -0.57 19.86
C GLU A 320 8.91 -0.49 20.03
N HIS A 321 8.25 -1.64 20.16
CA HIS A 321 6.81 -1.73 20.37
C HIS A 321 6.54 -2.74 21.48
N ASP A 322 5.80 -2.30 22.49
CA ASP A 322 5.38 -3.12 23.63
C ASP A 322 3.85 -3.17 23.63
N GLY A 323 3.30 -4.17 22.94
CA GLY A 323 1.87 -4.36 22.73
C GLY A 323 1.56 -5.35 21.61
N TYR A 324 0.27 -5.58 21.36
CA TYR A 324 -0.18 -6.45 20.27
C TYR A 324 0.08 -5.82 18.89
N VAL A 325 0.26 -6.69 17.91
CA VAL A 325 0.20 -6.36 16.48
C VAL A 325 -1.09 -6.99 15.95
N TYR A 326 -1.81 -6.27 15.10
CA TYR A 326 -3.07 -6.73 14.53
C TYR A 326 -2.89 -6.99 13.05
N ASP A 327 -3.50 -8.08 12.59
CA ASP A 327 -3.64 -8.37 11.17
C ASP A 327 -5.04 -7.98 10.72
N LEU A 328 -5.10 -7.23 9.62
CA LEU A 328 -6.31 -6.92 8.88
C LEU A 328 -6.35 -7.81 7.64
N SER A 329 -7.51 -8.39 7.38
CA SER A 329 -7.77 -9.29 6.27
C SER A 329 -9.02 -8.76 5.56
N VAL A 330 -8.96 -8.76 4.23
CA VAL A 330 -10.12 -8.48 3.37
C VAL A 330 -10.39 -9.74 2.59
N ALA A 331 -11.64 -10.21 2.65
CA ALA A 331 -12.05 -11.43 1.95
C ALA A 331 -11.63 -11.41 0.47
N ASP A 332 -11.31 -12.59 -0.05
CA ASP A 332 -10.92 -12.89 -1.43
C ASP A 332 -9.50 -12.45 -1.86
N ASN A 333 -8.85 -11.50 -1.18
CA ASN A 333 -7.55 -11.00 -1.62
C ASN A 333 -6.52 -10.69 -0.52
N GLU A 334 -6.93 -10.64 0.75
CA GLU A 334 -6.08 -10.36 1.93
C GLU A 334 -5.30 -9.03 1.87
N ASN A 335 -5.61 -8.17 0.90
CA ASN A 335 -4.99 -6.86 0.73
C ASN A 335 -5.83 -5.80 1.44
N PHE A 336 -5.17 -4.88 2.12
CA PHE A 336 -5.82 -3.77 2.81
C PHE A 336 -4.98 -2.50 2.71
N VAL A 337 -5.61 -1.36 3.02
CA VAL A 337 -5.00 -0.04 2.86
C VAL A 337 -4.65 0.53 4.25
N ASP A 338 -3.37 0.85 4.47
CA ASP A 338 -2.92 1.60 5.63
C ASP A 338 -2.98 3.12 5.39
N ALA A 339 -3.30 3.86 6.44
CA ALA A 339 -3.89 5.18 6.38
C ALA A 339 -2.95 6.26 5.83
N LEU A 340 -1.68 6.33 6.25
CA LEU A 340 -0.81 7.42 5.80
C LEU A 340 -0.32 7.16 4.39
N GLY A 341 -0.91 7.86 3.43
CA GLY A 341 -0.54 7.74 2.02
C GLY A 341 -1.34 6.68 1.25
N GLY A 342 -2.20 5.91 1.91
CA GLY A 342 -2.97 4.85 1.25
C GLY A 342 -2.10 3.70 0.74
N ILE A 343 -1.11 3.27 1.53
CA ILE A 343 -0.23 2.15 1.15
C ILE A 343 -1.00 0.84 1.22
N VAL A 344 -0.79 -0.03 0.24
CA VAL A 344 -1.40 -1.37 0.19
C VAL A 344 -0.49 -2.38 0.89
N LEU A 345 -1.06 -3.05 1.88
CA LEU A 345 -0.44 -4.12 2.65
C LEU A 345 -1.17 -5.44 2.38
N HIS A 346 -0.55 -6.55 2.76
CA HIS A 346 -1.10 -7.89 2.63
C HIS A 346 -0.81 -8.71 3.87
N ASN A 347 -1.81 -9.47 4.33
CA ASN A 347 -1.65 -10.41 5.43
C ASN A 347 -1.74 -11.86 5.00
N THR A 348 -1.14 -12.73 5.80
CA THR A 348 -1.23 -14.17 5.63
C THR A 348 -1.88 -14.74 6.88
N ASP A 349 -2.88 -15.58 6.70
CA ASP A 349 -3.72 -16.17 7.75
C ASP A 349 -3.22 -17.54 8.23
N SER A 350 -2.06 -17.99 7.75
CA SER A 350 -1.51 -19.32 8.04
C SER A 350 -0.22 -19.26 8.87
N VAL A 351 -0.06 -20.20 9.79
CA VAL A 351 1.20 -20.48 10.50
C VAL A 351 1.66 -21.91 10.23
N MET A 352 2.97 -22.12 10.09
CA MET A 352 3.58 -23.44 9.97
C MET A 352 4.35 -23.77 11.24
N LEU A 353 4.11 -24.97 11.79
CA LEU A 353 4.74 -25.45 13.02
C LEU A 353 5.55 -26.71 12.75
N GLU A 354 6.79 -26.75 13.24
CA GLU A 354 7.63 -27.96 13.21
C GLU A 354 7.42 -28.76 14.51
N LEU A 355 6.98 -30.02 14.38
CA LEU A 355 6.71 -30.92 15.52
C LEU A 355 7.92 -31.78 15.93
N GLY A 356 9.03 -31.71 15.18
CA GLY A 356 10.24 -32.51 15.39
C GLY A 356 10.22 -33.86 14.65
N GLY A 357 11.41 -34.43 14.42
CA GLY A 357 11.60 -35.58 13.52
C GLY A 357 11.18 -36.96 14.08
N ASP A 358 10.95 -37.07 15.39
CA ASP A 358 10.64 -38.33 16.08
C ASP A 358 9.15 -38.56 16.30
N VAL A 359 8.27 -37.70 15.77
CA VAL A 359 6.82 -37.79 15.95
C VAL A 359 6.21 -38.65 14.83
N GLU A 360 5.48 -39.69 15.24
CA GLU A 360 4.74 -40.55 14.31
C GLU A 360 3.53 -39.80 13.74
N LYS A 361 3.10 -40.19 12.54
CA LYS A 361 2.06 -39.44 11.79
C LYS A 361 0.77 -39.27 12.58
N GLU A 362 0.26 -40.33 13.19
CA GLU A 362 -1.00 -40.29 13.96
C GLU A 362 -0.88 -39.39 15.18
N GLU A 363 0.26 -39.43 15.87
CA GLU A 363 0.53 -38.56 17.01
C GLU A 363 0.66 -37.09 16.58
N ALA A 364 1.29 -36.82 15.45
CA ALA A 364 1.39 -35.47 14.88
C ALA A 364 0.02 -34.87 14.53
N ILE A 365 -0.89 -35.70 13.97
CA ILE A 365 -2.29 -35.30 13.69
C ILE A 365 -3.03 -34.96 14.98
N GLU A 366 -2.96 -35.83 16.00
CA GLU A 366 -3.60 -35.59 17.30
C GLU A 366 -3.07 -34.31 17.95
N GLN A 367 -1.74 -34.16 18.04
CA GLN A 367 -1.10 -32.96 18.60
C GLN A 367 -1.50 -31.68 17.85
N SER A 368 -1.65 -31.73 16.52
CA SER A 368 -2.06 -30.55 15.74
C SER A 368 -3.49 -30.11 16.02
N PHE A 369 -4.42 -31.05 16.20
CA PHE A 369 -5.79 -30.73 16.65
C PHE A 369 -5.81 -30.16 18.07
N ASP A 370 -5.03 -30.74 18.99
CA ASP A 370 -4.90 -30.23 20.37
C ASP A 370 -4.33 -28.79 20.39
N ILE A 371 -3.35 -28.49 19.52
CA ILE A 371 -2.80 -27.14 19.37
C ILE A 371 -3.87 -26.17 18.87
N ALA A 372 -4.62 -26.55 17.83
CA ALA A 372 -5.69 -25.71 17.28
C ALA A 372 -6.80 -25.43 18.31
N GLU A 373 -7.25 -26.47 19.03
CA GLU A 373 -8.23 -26.34 20.13
C GLU A 373 -7.71 -25.40 21.22
N TYR A 374 -6.46 -25.60 21.66
CA TYR A 374 -5.85 -24.73 22.67
C TYR A 374 -5.75 -23.26 22.21
N ILE A 375 -5.41 -22.99 20.94
CA ILE A 375 -5.35 -21.62 20.42
C ILE A 375 -6.76 -21.00 20.38
N ASN A 376 -7.75 -21.73 19.89
CA ASN A 376 -9.14 -21.26 19.81
C ASN A 376 -9.70 -20.92 21.21
N ASP A 377 -9.45 -21.76 22.22
CA ASP A 377 -9.82 -21.47 23.61
C ASP A 377 -9.18 -20.17 24.14
N ARG A 378 -7.99 -19.82 23.65
CA ARG A 378 -7.29 -18.59 24.03
C ARG A 378 -7.82 -17.37 23.28
N TYR A 379 -8.39 -17.53 22.08
CA TYR A 379 -9.06 -16.43 21.37
C TYR A 379 -10.29 -15.93 22.11
N ASP A 380 -11.07 -16.81 22.74
CA ASP A 380 -12.22 -16.43 23.59
C ASP A 380 -11.80 -15.47 24.71
N VAL A 381 -10.72 -15.83 25.43
CA VAL A 381 -10.18 -15.02 26.53
C VAL A 381 -9.63 -13.71 26.00
N PHE A 382 -8.85 -13.75 24.91
CA PHE A 382 -8.25 -12.56 24.30
C PHE A 382 -9.31 -11.56 23.82
N ALA A 383 -10.32 -12.02 23.08
CA ALA A 383 -11.39 -11.17 22.56
C ALA A 383 -12.16 -10.48 23.68
N LEU A 384 -12.44 -11.20 24.77
CA LEU A 384 -13.14 -10.62 25.92
C LEU A 384 -12.26 -9.63 26.71
N GLU A 385 -11.03 -10.02 27.05
CA GLU A 385 -10.18 -9.23 27.96
C GLU A 385 -9.52 -8.03 27.28
N GLU A 386 -9.12 -8.16 26.00
CA GLU A 386 -8.35 -7.14 25.29
C GLU A 386 -9.19 -6.29 24.33
N LEU A 387 -10.27 -6.85 23.76
CA LEU A 387 -11.11 -6.17 22.76
C LEU A 387 -12.51 -5.81 23.27
N ASP A 388 -12.86 -6.17 24.52
CA ASP A 388 -14.22 -6.06 25.08
C ASP A 388 -15.29 -6.70 24.18
N ALA A 389 -14.91 -7.75 23.46
CA ALA A 389 -15.73 -8.44 22.48
C ALA A 389 -16.25 -9.75 23.06
N ALA A 390 -17.49 -9.75 23.54
CA ALA A 390 -18.16 -10.95 24.04
C ALA A 390 -18.47 -11.99 22.94
N VAL A 391 -18.36 -11.61 21.67
CA VAL A 391 -18.54 -12.47 20.50
C VAL A 391 -17.46 -12.11 19.46
N HIS A 392 -16.78 -13.12 18.92
CA HIS A 392 -15.82 -12.97 17.83
C HIS A 392 -15.94 -14.11 16.81
N HIS A 393 -15.16 -14.00 15.73
CA HIS A 393 -15.06 -14.98 14.65
C HIS A 393 -13.63 -15.50 14.44
N PHE A 394 -12.71 -15.21 15.35
CA PHE A 394 -11.37 -15.81 15.33
C PHE A 394 -11.46 -17.33 15.43
N GLU A 395 -10.85 -18.01 14.48
CA GLU A 395 -10.77 -19.46 14.41
C GLU A 395 -9.48 -19.84 13.68
N ILE A 396 -8.73 -20.79 14.23
CA ILE A 396 -7.61 -21.42 13.54
C ILE A 396 -7.94 -22.89 13.32
N GLU A 397 -7.65 -23.39 12.11
CA GLU A 397 -7.89 -24.77 11.74
C GLU A 397 -6.56 -25.48 11.42
N PHE A 398 -6.50 -26.75 11.79
CA PHE A 398 -5.43 -27.63 11.31
C PHE A 398 -5.74 -28.09 9.88
N GLU A 399 -5.09 -27.46 8.90
CA GLU A 399 -5.37 -27.72 7.47
C GLU A 399 -4.56 -28.90 6.90
N LYS A 400 -3.24 -28.94 7.16
CA LYS A 400 -2.29 -29.82 6.45
C LYS A 400 -1.17 -30.34 7.35
N LEU A 401 -0.77 -31.59 7.14
CA LEU A 401 0.47 -32.15 7.68
C LEU A 401 1.45 -32.49 6.56
N TYR A 402 2.65 -31.94 6.66
CA TYR A 402 3.77 -32.26 5.77
C TYR A 402 4.72 -33.23 6.46
N ARG A 403 5.10 -34.32 5.78
CA ARG A 403 6.16 -35.22 6.25
C ARG A 403 7.54 -34.58 6.11
N ARG A 404 7.74 -33.85 5.02
CA ARG A 404 8.89 -32.97 4.79
C ARG A 404 8.40 -31.69 4.18
N PHE A 405 9.00 -30.59 4.59
CA PHE A 405 8.71 -29.25 4.09
C PHE A 405 10.01 -28.61 3.64
N PHE A 406 9.98 -27.98 2.49
CA PHE A 406 11.09 -27.30 1.88
C PHE A 406 10.66 -25.89 1.49
N GLN A 407 11.42 -24.89 1.93
CA GLN A 407 11.18 -23.50 1.59
C GLN A 407 12.46 -22.90 0.99
N ALA A 408 12.37 -22.49 -0.27
CA ALA A 408 13.49 -21.90 -0.99
C ALA A 408 13.45 -20.36 -0.87
N GLY A 409 14.28 -19.80 0.00
CA GLY A 409 14.49 -18.35 0.10
C GLY A 409 13.29 -17.58 0.66
N LYS A 410 12.73 -16.65 -0.16
CA LYS A 410 11.71 -15.65 0.25
C LYS A 410 10.34 -16.26 0.62
N LYS A 411 9.48 -15.45 1.25
CA LYS A 411 8.08 -15.76 1.61
C LYS A 411 7.30 -16.32 0.40
N LYS A 412 6.34 -17.21 0.65
CA LYS A 412 5.42 -17.86 -0.32
C LYS A 412 6.03 -18.79 -1.38
N ARG A 413 7.31 -19.18 -1.27
CA ARG A 413 7.92 -20.21 -2.15
C ARG A 413 8.28 -21.46 -1.36
N TYR A 414 7.35 -22.39 -1.27
CA TYR A 414 7.53 -23.60 -0.50
C TYR A 414 6.89 -24.81 -1.19
N ALA A 415 7.42 -25.98 -0.87
CA ALA A 415 6.89 -27.25 -1.27
C ALA A 415 6.92 -28.22 -0.09
N GLY A 416 6.00 -29.16 -0.05
CA GLY A 416 5.98 -30.17 0.99
C GLY A 416 5.37 -31.47 0.51
N HIS A 417 5.91 -32.57 1.01
CA HIS A 417 5.30 -33.89 0.88
C HIS A 417 4.13 -33.94 1.85
N ILE A 418 2.91 -33.76 1.33
CA ILE A 418 1.70 -33.71 2.14
C ILE A 418 1.21 -35.13 2.39
N VAL A 419 1.04 -35.48 3.67
CA VAL A 419 0.62 -36.82 4.11
C VAL A 419 -0.76 -36.84 4.74
N TRP A 420 -1.32 -35.67 5.05
CA TRP A 420 -2.69 -35.49 5.53
C TRP A 420 -3.20 -34.10 5.17
N LYS A 421 -4.47 -34.01 4.78
CA LYS A 421 -5.17 -32.75 4.49
C LYS A 421 -6.65 -32.85 4.84
N GLU A 422 -7.17 -31.89 5.61
CA GLU A 422 -8.61 -31.69 5.87
C GLU A 422 -9.36 -33.01 6.21
N GLY A 423 -8.83 -33.77 7.17
CA GLY A 423 -9.45 -35.02 7.62
C GLY A 423 -9.19 -36.25 6.75
N LYS A 424 -8.32 -36.15 5.74
CA LYS A 424 -7.99 -37.26 4.83
C LYS A 424 -6.49 -37.52 4.76
N ASP A 425 -6.14 -38.80 4.79
CA ASP A 425 -4.81 -39.25 4.39
C ASP A 425 -4.60 -38.98 2.91
N VAL A 426 -3.47 -38.36 2.59
CA VAL A 426 -3.00 -38.08 1.23
C VAL A 426 -1.55 -38.52 1.09
N ASP A 427 -1.08 -38.60 -0.15
CA ASP A 427 0.31 -38.87 -0.50
C ASP A 427 0.58 -38.10 -1.79
N ASP A 428 0.87 -36.81 -1.65
CA ASP A 428 0.98 -35.88 -2.77
C ASP A 428 2.03 -34.81 -2.45
N ILE A 429 2.28 -33.91 -3.40
CA ILE A 429 3.17 -32.78 -3.22
C ILE A 429 2.35 -31.50 -3.29
N ASP A 430 2.42 -30.70 -2.23
CA ASP A 430 1.96 -29.32 -2.28
C ASP A 430 3.11 -28.43 -2.74
N ILE A 431 2.89 -27.59 -3.75
CA ILE A 431 3.91 -26.67 -4.29
C ILE A 431 3.25 -25.30 -4.50
N THR A 432 3.79 -24.30 -3.81
CA THR A 432 3.31 -22.92 -3.79
C THR A 432 4.41 -21.95 -4.23
N GLY A 433 4.06 -20.98 -5.09
CA GLY A 433 4.93 -19.87 -5.49
C GLY A 433 6.05 -20.19 -6.49
N PHE A 434 6.21 -21.46 -6.89
CA PHE A 434 7.17 -21.87 -7.91
C PHE A 434 6.62 -21.73 -9.34
N GLU A 435 7.54 -21.63 -10.31
CA GLU A 435 7.25 -21.39 -11.72
C GLU A 435 6.46 -22.51 -12.42
N TYR A 436 6.42 -23.73 -11.89
CA TYR A 436 5.82 -24.90 -12.55
C TYR A 436 4.36 -24.73 -13.02
N LYS A 437 3.55 -23.90 -12.34
CA LYS A 437 2.16 -23.60 -12.72
C LYS A 437 2.02 -22.42 -13.69
N ARG A 438 3.08 -21.65 -13.92
CA ARG A 438 3.05 -20.47 -14.78
C ARG A 438 2.87 -20.86 -16.24
N SER A 439 2.01 -20.15 -16.94
CA SER A 439 1.66 -20.49 -18.33
C SER A 439 2.69 -20.01 -19.36
N ASP A 440 3.57 -19.11 -18.97
CA ASP A 440 4.58 -18.41 -19.78
C ASP A 440 6.01 -18.96 -19.57
N ILE A 441 6.12 -20.10 -18.89
CA ILE A 441 7.37 -20.81 -18.63
C ILE A 441 7.48 -22.03 -19.56
N ALA A 442 8.70 -22.33 -20.03
CA ALA A 442 8.98 -23.47 -20.90
C ALA A 442 8.61 -24.80 -20.23
N PRO A 443 8.02 -25.78 -20.96
CA PRO A 443 7.66 -27.08 -20.39
C PRO A 443 8.80 -27.78 -19.66
N ILE A 444 10.00 -27.81 -20.23
CA ILE A 444 11.18 -28.43 -19.60
C ILE A 444 11.48 -27.84 -18.22
N THR A 445 11.33 -26.53 -18.05
CA THR A 445 11.54 -25.87 -16.77
C THR A 445 10.55 -26.36 -15.72
N LYS A 446 9.29 -26.60 -16.11
CA LYS A 446 8.25 -27.10 -15.20
C LYS A 446 8.55 -28.52 -14.76
N ASP A 447 8.96 -29.36 -15.70
CA ASP A 447 9.22 -30.77 -15.46
C ASP A 447 10.45 -30.95 -14.58
N VAL A 448 11.55 -30.27 -14.92
CA VAL A 448 12.79 -30.29 -14.13
C VAL A 448 12.58 -29.70 -12.75
N GLN A 449 11.91 -28.54 -12.65
CA GLN A 449 11.63 -27.93 -11.35
C GLN A 449 10.75 -28.83 -10.47
N LYS A 450 9.70 -29.43 -11.04
CA LYS A 450 8.84 -30.36 -10.31
C LYS A 450 9.61 -31.58 -9.86
N GLN A 451 10.46 -32.16 -10.72
CA GLN A 451 11.25 -33.34 -10.38
C GLN A 451 12.27 -33.05 -9.27
N VAL A 452 12.99 -31.93 -9.34
CA VAL A 452 13.91 -31.51 -8.28
C VAL A 452 13.17 -31.33 -6.96
N ILE A 453 12.01 -30.67 -6.97
CA ILE A 453 11.18 -30.50 -5.77
C ILE A 453 10.71 -31.86 -5.24
N ASP A 454 10.28 -32.77 -6.11
CA ASP A 454 9.84 -34.11 -5.77
C ASP A 454 10.93 -34.90 -5.04
N MET A 455 12.15 -34.93 -5.59
CA MET A 455 13.31 -35.57 -4.98
C MET A 455 13.59 -34.99 -3.57
N ILE A 456 13.53 -33.66 -3.42
CA ILE A 456 13.78 -32.99 -2.13
C ILE A 456 12.74 -33.35 -1.08
N VAL A 457 11.44 -33.26 -1.41
CA VAL A 457 10.38 -33.49 -0.42
C VAL A 457 10.19 -34.98 -0.11
N HIS A 458 10.57 -35.88 -1.03
CA HIS A 458 10.70 -37.31 -0.74
C HIS A 458 12.06 -37.66 -0.10
N GLY A 459 12.93 -36.66 0.07
CA GLY A 459 14.20 -36.69 0.80
C GLY A 459 15.21 -37.66 0.25
N GLU A 460 15.38 -37.61 -1.06
CA GLU A 460 16.59 -38.09 -1.74
C GLU A 460 17.81 -37.26 -1.32
N ASP A 461 19.00 -37.82 -1.51
CA ASP A 461 20.25 -37.15 -1.12
C ASP A 461 20.54 -35.96 -2.05
N THR A 462 21.12 -34.90 -1.49
CA THR A 462 21.48 -33.69 -2.25
C THR A 462 22.39 -33.98 -3.45
N ASP A 463 23.25 -35.00 -3.34
CA ASP A 463 24.11 -35.43 -4.43
C ASP A 463 23.31 -36.05 -5.60
N ASP A 464 22.25 -36.81 -5.32
CA ASP A 464 21.36 -37.38 -6.34
C ASP A 464 20.60 -36.25 -7.08
N VAL A 465 20.11 -35.26 -6.33
CA VAL A 465 19.47 -34.06 -6.91
C VAL A 465 20.43 -33.31 -7.83
N LYS A 466 21.69 -33.13 -7.39
CA LYS A 466 22.73 -32.46 -8.18
C LYS A 466 23.06 -33.24 -9.45
N GLU A 467 23.22 -34.56 -9.35
CA GLU A 467 23.49 -35.44 -10.49
C GLU A 467 22.35 -35.36 -11.52
N TYR A 468 21.10 -35.44 -11.08
CA TYR A 468 19.94 -35.28 -11.96
C TYR A 468 19.96 -33.94 -12.72
N VAL A 469 20.19 -32.82 -12.02
CA VAL A 469 20.22 -31.51 -12.69
C VAL A 469 21.42 -31.39 -13.62
N HIS A 470 22.58 -31.96 -13.26
CA HIS A 470 23.77 -31.98 -14.10
C HIS A 470 23.50 -32.70 -15.43
N ASP A 471 22.94 -33.90 -15.38
CA ASP A 471 22.61 -34.70 -16.57
C ASP A 471 21.63 -33.96 -17.49
N VAL A 472 20.60 -33.32 -16.91
CA VAL A 472 19.66 -32.47 -17.67
C VAL A 472 20.36 -31.30 -18.34
N VAL A 473 21.31 -30.65 -17.64
CA VAL A 473 22.08 -29.52 -18.20
C VAL A 473 22.99 -29.98 -19.35
N GLU A 474 23.63 -31.14 -19.25
CA GLU A 474 24.43 -31.72 -20.33
C GLU A 474 23.55 -32.01 -21.56
N ASP A 475 22.42 -32.70 -21.39
CA ASP A 475 21.49 -33.00 -22.48
C ASP A 475 20.94 -31.73 -23.14
N PHE A 476 20.64 -30.70 -22.35
CA PHE A 476 20.17 -29.41 -22.85
C PHE A 476 21.21 -28.73 -23.73
N ARG A 477 22.49 -28.72 -23.29
CA ARG A 477 23.60 -28.09 -24.01
C ARG A 477 23.97 -28.80 -25.30
N ASP A 478 23.90 -30.12 -25.28
CA ASP A 478 24.14 -30.96 -26.45
C ASP A 478 22.99 -30.90 -27.46
N GLY A 479 21.86 -30.28 -27.09
CA GLY A 479 20.67 -30.18 -27.93
C GLY A 479 19.93 -31.52 -28.05
N ASN A 480 20.09 -32.40 -27.07
CA ASN A 480 19.41 -33.71 -26.98
C ASN A 480 17.96 -33.58 -26.45
N VAL A 481 17.40 -32.37 -26.44
CA VAL A 481 16.09 -32.01 -25.89
C VAL A 481 15.13 -31.58 -27.00
N ASP A 482 13.83 -31.86 -26.83
CA ASP A 482 12.81 -31.47 -27.81
C ASP A 482 12.61 -29.95 -27.81
N LEU A 483 12.51 -29.36 -29.00
CA LEU A 483 12.22 -27.93 -29.13
C LEU A 483 10.89 -27.59 -28.47
N ASP A 484 9.88 -28.45 -28.62
CA ASP A 484 8.56 -28.22 -28.04
C ASP A 484 8.59 -28.09 -26.51
N ASP A 485 9.60 -28.67 -25.85
CA ASP A 485 9.80 -28.59 -24.40
C ASP A 485 10.66 -27.41 -23.98
N VAL A 486 11.65 -27.00 -24.80
CA VAL A 486 12.54 -25.87 -24.46
C VAL A 486 12.01 -24.50 -24.89
N GLY A 487 11.08 -24.45 -25.85
CA GLY A 487 10.54 -23.19 -26.36
C GLY A 487 9.80 -22.38 -25.30
N ILE A 488 10.14 -21.10 -25.17
CA ILE A 488 9.54 -20.24 -24.14
C ILE A 488 8.20 -19.68 -24.65
N PRO A 489 7.05 -20.03 -24.06
CA PRO A 489 5.76 -19.56 -24.53
C PRO A 489 5.54 -18.08 -24.17
N GLY A 490 4.93 -17.31 -25.06
CA GLY A 490 4.63 -15.90 -24.80
C GLY A 490 3.40 -15.40 -25.56
N GLY A 491 2.49 -14.72 -24.85
CA GLY A 491 1.25 -14.21 -25.43
C GLY A 491 1.45 -12.91 -26.23
N ILE A 492 0.73 -12.77 -27.34
CA ILE A 492 0.70 -11.55 -28.16
C ILE A 492 -0.55 -10.74 -27.81
N GLY A 493 -0.42 -9.76 -26.91
CA GLY A 493 -1.55 -8.98 -26.38
C GLY A 493 -2.08 -7.87 -27.31
N LYS A 494 -1.24 -7.33 -28.19
CA LYS A 494 -1.59 -6.27 -29.17
C LYS A 494 -1.42 -6.79 -30.60
N ARG A 495 -1.86 -6.02 -31.59
CA ARG A 495 -1.45 -6.28 -32.98
C ARG A 495 0.07 -6.05 -33.09
N LEU A 496 0.77 -6.84 -33.90
CA LEU A 496 2.24 -6.82 -34.00
C LEU A 496 2.81 -5.45 -34.40
N ASP A 497 2.03 -4.63 -35.09
CA ASP A 497 2.35 -3.26 -35.53
C ASP A 497 2.12 -2.18 -34.46
N ASN A 498 1.52 -2.52 -33.31
CA ASN A 498 1.12 -1.57 -32.26
C ASN A 498 2.02 -1.63 -31.00
N TYR A 499 3.21 -2.19 -31.11
CA TYR A 499 4.21 -2.20 -30.03
C TYR A 499 5.18 -1.03 -30.20
N ASP A 500 5.39 -0.23 -29.15
CA ASP A 500 6.33 0.90 -29.18
C ASP A 500 7.79 0.42 -29.26
N THR A 501 8.07 -0.77 -28.74
CA THR A 501 9.34 -1.47 -28.87
C THR A 501 9.06 -2.97 -28.97
N ASP A 502 9.62 -3.61 -30.00
CA ASP A 502 9.40 -5.03 -30.22
C ASP A 502 10.26 -5.86 -29.26
N THR A 503 9.59 -6.58 -28.35
CA THR A 503 10.25 -7.57 -27.48
C THR A 503 10.70 -8.78 -28.31
N ALA A 504 11.55 -9.65 -27.73
CA ALA A 504 11.99 -10.89 -28.39
C ALA A 504 10.81 -11.75 -28.90
N GLN A 505 9.71 -11.81 -28.12
CA GLN A 505 8.49 -12.50 -28.53
C GLN A 505 7.84 -11.87 -29.76
N VAL A 506 7.76 -10.54 -29.83
CA VAL A 506 7.14 -9.81 -30.94
C VAL A 506 8.00 -9.91 -32.19
N ARG A 507 9.33 -9.75 -32.08
CA ARG A 507 10.27 -9.89 -33.20
C ARG A 507 10.24 -11.31 -33.76
N GLY A 508 10.37 -12.31 -32.89
CA GLY A 508 10.30 -13.72 -33.29
C GLY A 508 9.01 -14.06 -34.03
N ALA A 509 7.86 -13.52 -33.59
CA ALA A 509 6.57 -13.73 -34.26
C ALA A 509 6.50 -13.06 -35.63
N LYS A 510 7.03 -11.83 -35.77
CA LYS A 510 7.14 -11.14 -37.07
C LYS A 510 8.00 -11.92 -38.04
N TYR A 511 9.17 -12.40 -37.59
CA TYR A 511 10.08 -13.21 -38.40
C TYR A 511 9.46 -14.54 -38.81
N ALA A 512 8.79 -15.24 -37.89
CA ALA A 512 8.13 -16.50 -38.19
C ALA A 512 7.01 -16.34 -39.23
N ASN A 513 6.20 -15.27 -39.11
CA ASN A 513 5.15 -15.01 -40.10
C ASN A 513 5.71 -14.76 -41.50
N LEU A 514 6.87 -14.10 -41.58
CA LEU A 514 7.55 -13.80 -42.85
C LEU A 514 8.26 -15.02 -43.44
N LEU A 515 9.01 -15.75 -42.61
CA LEU A 515 9.99 -16.75 -43.05
C LEU A 515 9.46 -18.18 -43.01
N LEU A 516 8.57 -18.48 -42.06
CA LEU A 516 8.02 -19.83 -41.83
C LEU A 516 6.55 -19.93 -42.25
N GLY A 517 5.97 -18.83 -42.78
CA GLY A 517 4.58 -18.79 -43.22
C GLY A 517 3.56 -18.95 -42.08
N THR A 518 3.95 -18.66 -40.84
CA THR A 518 3.03 -18.70 -39.69
C THR A 518 2.04 -17.53 -39.73
N ASN A 519 1.01 -17.59 -38.87
CA ASN A 519 0.00 -16.52 -38.75
C ASN A 519 -0.22 -16.11 -37.30
N PHE A 520 0.87 -15.76 -36.60
CA PHE A 520 0.81 -15.24 -35.24
C PHE A 520 0.25 -13.83 -35.23
N GLN A 521 -0.78 -13.63 -34.41
CA GLN A 521 -1.53 -12.38 -34.31
C GLN A 521 -1.95 -12.13 -32.85
N ARG A 522 -2.69 -11.06 -32.61
CA ARG A 522 -3.25 -10.79 -31.28
C ARG A 522 -4.04 -12.00 -30.77
N GLY A 523 -3.70 -12.47 -29.57
CA GLY A 523 -4.28 -13.66 -28.95
C GLY A 523 -3.50 -14.96 -29.21
N SER A 524 -2.55 -14.97 -30.15
CA SER A 524 -1.64 -16.10 -30.33
C SER A 524 -0.67 -16.21 -29.15
N LYS A 525 -0.20 -17.43 -28.89
CA LYS A 525 0.79 -17.73 -27.85
C LYS A 525 1.90 -18.64 -28.40
N PRO A 526 2.72 -18.16 -29.35
CA PRO A 526 3.82 -18.96 -29.88
C PRO A 526 4.90 -19.22 -28.82
N LYS A 527 5.72 -20.22 -29.08
CA LYS A 527 6.98 -20.47 -28.37
C LYS A 527 8.10 -19.71 -29.07
N ARG A 528 9.08 -19.21 -28.33
CA ARG A 528 10.30 -18.59 -28.90
C ARG A 528 11.55 -19.41 -28.61
N LEU A 529 12.48 -19.39 -29.56
CA LEU A 529 13.85 -19.88 -29.44
C LEU A 529 14.83 -18.76 -29.75
N TYR A 530 15.92 -18.68 -28.99
CA TYR A 530 17.07 -17.87 -29.35
C TYR A 530 17.93 -18.62 -30.35
N LEU A 531 18.40 -17.92 -31.36
CA LEU A 531 19.22 -18.47 -32.44
C LEU A 531 20.65 -17.96 -32.30
N LYS A 532 21.60 -18.87 -32.45
CA LYS A 532 23.02 -18.55 -32.47
C LYS A 532 23.45 -18.06 -33.85
N LYS A 533 22.89 -18.70 -34.88
CA LYS A 533 23.06 -18.33 -36.29
C LYS A 533 22.04 -19.08 -37.16
N VAL A 534 21.87 -18.60 -38.38
CA VAL A 534 21.14 -19.31 -39.45
C VAL A 534 22.11 -19.64 -40.57
N HIS A 535 22.07 -20.87 -41.08
CA HIS A 535 22.98 -21.33 -42.11
C HIS A 535 22.79 -20.53 -43.43
N PRO A 536 23.87 -20.07 -44.11
CA PRO A 536 23.76 -19.25 -45.31
C PRO A 536 23.02 -19.87 -46.50
N GLU A 537 22.76 -21.17 -46.47
CA GLU A 537 21.95 -21.87 -47.47
C GLU A 537 20.47 -21.48 -47.38
N PHE A 538 19.93 -21.34 -46.17
CA PHE A 538 18.54 -20.91 -45.97
C PHE A 538 18.25 -19.58 -46.66
N PHE A 539 19.13 -18.59 -46.49
CA PHE A 539 18.96 -17.29 -47.15
C PHE A 539 19.07 -17.36 -48.67
N ARG A 540 19.92 -18.25 -49.20
CA ARG A 540 20.06 -18.43 -50.66
C ARG A 540 18.80 -19.04 -51.25
N GLU A 541 18.25 -20.06 -50.60
CA GLU A 541 16.99 -20.70 -51.01
C GLU A 541 15.81 -19.72 -50.94
N MET A 542 15.67 -18.99 -49.82
CA MET A 542 14.62 -17.97 -49.65
C MET A 542 14.69 -16.87 -50.72
N GLU A 543 15.88 -16.43 -51.11
CA GLU A 543 16.07 -15.38 -52.13
C GLU A 543 15.84 -15.90 -53.57
N GLU A 544 16.11 -17.17 -53.83
CA GLU A 544 15.80 -17.81 -55.11
C GLU A 544 14.29 -18.02 -55.28
N GLU A 545 13.59 -18.45 -54.22
CA GLU A 545 12.15 -18.71 -54.23
C GLU A 545 11.31 -17.42 -54.15
N HIS A 546 11.79 -16.44 -53.38
CA HIS A 546 11.12 -15.16 -53.15
C HIS A 546 12.07 -13.98 -53.38
N PRO A 547 12.37 -13.62 -54.64
CA PRO A 547 13.32 -12.55 -54.97
C PRO A 547 12.97 -11.19 -54.36
N ASP A 548 11.70 -10.92 -54.06
CA ASP A 548 11.24 -9.66 -53.49
C ASP A 548 11.64 -9.49 -52.00
N LEU A 549 11.97 -10.58 -51.29
CA LEU A 549 12.38 -10.53 -49.87
C LEU A 549 13.65 -9.73 -49.63
N VAL A 550 14.53 -9.63 -50.62
CA VAL A 550 15.80 -8.88 -50.49
C VAL A 550 15.59 -7.39 -50.23
N GLU A 551 14.39 -6.86 -50.54
CA GLU A 551 14.00 -5.48 -50.25
C GLU A 551 13.12 -5.34 -48.99
N ASP A 552 12.69 -6.45 -48.37
CA ASP A 552 11.83 -6.43 -47.18
C ASP A 552 12.65 -6.01 -45.93
N PRO A 553 12.24 -4.96 -45.21
CA PRO A 553 12.99 -4.47 -44.04
C PRO A 553 13.17 -5.52 -42.92
N LEU A 554 12.16 -6.37 -42.67
CA LEU A 554 12.21 -7.40 -41.62
C LEU A 554 13.13 -8.55 -42.03
N TYR A 555 13.13 -8.93 -43.32
CA TYR A 555 14.07 -9.92 -43.84
C TYR A 555 15.53 -9.43 -43.74
N ILE A 556 15.79 -8.17 -44.12
CA ILE A 556 17.13 -7.56 -44.00
C ILE A 556 17.58 -7.52 -42.53
N GLU A 557 16.67 -7.17 -41.62
CA GLU A 557 16.95 -7.17 -40.18
C GLU A 557 17.33 -8.56 -39.68
N PHE A 558 16.50 -9.57 -39.94
CA PHE A 558 16.75 -10.95 -39.53
C PHE A 558 18.02 -11.53 -40.15
N LYS A 559 18.27 -11.28 -41.45
CA LYS A 559 19.49 -11.76 -42.11
C LYS A 559 20.76 -11.13 -41.54
N ARG A 560 20.68 -9.88 -41.06
CA ARG A 560 21.81 -9.20 -40.42
C ARG A 560 22.07 -9.74 -39.02
N ASP A 561 21.01 -10.02 -38.26
CA ASP A 561 21.09 -10.44 -36.86
C ASP A 561 19.97 -11.44 -36.53
N PRO A 562 20.16 -12.74 -36.86
CA PRO A 562 19.15 -13.76 -36.59
C PRO A 562 19.25 -14.20 -35.13
N ASP A 563 18.54 -13.50 -34.24
CA ASP A 563 18.67 -13.64 -32.80
C ASP A 563 17.54 -14.45 -32.14
N VAL A 564 16.32 -14.41 -32.68
CA VAL A 564 15.15 -15.10 -32.13
C VAL A 564 14.18 -15.53 -33.23
N ILE A 565 13.48 -16.64 -33.03
CA ILE A 565 12.38 -17.07 -33.89
C ILE A 565 11.21 -17.60 -33.05
N CYS A 566 9.98 -17.40 -33.51
CA CYS A 566 8.79 -18.01 -32.93
C CYS A 566 8.29 -19.20 -33.74
N TYR A 567 7.60 -20.11 -33.08
CA TYR A 567 7.00 -21.29 -33.69
C TYR A 567 5.87 -21.85 -32.81
N GLU A 568 5.09 -22.76 -33.37
CA GLU A 568 4.01 -23.48 -32.69
C GLU A 568 4.38 -24.94 -32.42
N TYR A 569 5.03 -25.58 -33.40
CA TYR A 569 5.47 -26.98 -33.35
C TYR A 569 6.93 -27.11 -33.80
N ALA A 570 7.68 -28.00 -33.15
CA ALA A 570 9.11 -28.18 -33.40
C ALA A 570 9.47 -28.42 -34.88
N ASP A 571 8.60 -29.10 -35.63
CA ASP A 571 8.78 -29.42 -37.05
C ASP A 571 8.73 -28.21 -38.00
N GLN A 572 8.34 -27.03 -37.50
CA GLN A 572 8.37 -25.77 -38.24
C GLN A 572 9.76 -25.13 -38.28
N ILE A 573 10.66 -25.53 -37.38
CA ILE A 573 12.01 -24.97 -37.29
C ILE A 573 12.91 -25.68 -38.30
N PRO A 574 13.48 -24.97 -39.30
CA PRO A 574 14.37 -25.58 -40.28
C PRO A 574 15.69 -26.04 -39.65
N ASP A 575 16.24 -27.16 -40.12
CA ASP A 575 17.58 -27.65 -39.71
C ASP A 575 18.70 -26.61 -39.88
N ALA A 576 18.49 -25.63 -40.75
CA ALA A 576 19.41 -24.53 -40.98
C ALA A 576 19.50 -23.54 -39.79
N PHE A 577 18.59 -23.61 -38.82
CA PHE A 577 18.52 -22.69 -37.69
C PHE A 577 19.27 -23.30 -36.50
N GLU A 578 20.44 -22.77 -36.17
CA GLU A 578 21.21 -23.24 -35.01
C GLU A 578 20.71 -22.54 -33.75
N VAL A 579 20.11 -23.30 -32.84
CA VAL A 579 19.63 -22.81 -31.54
C VAL A 579 20.81 -22.35 -30.68
N ASP A 580 20.63 -21.24 -29.98
CA ASP A 580 21.56 -20.80 -28.95
C ASP A 580 21.24 -21.49 -27.61
N TRP A 581 21.76 -22.71 -27.45
CA TRP A 581 21.52 -23.54 -26.27
C TRP A 581 22.00 -22.91 -24.95
N GLU A 582 23.08 -22.11 -24.96
CA GLU A 582 23.55 -21.41 -23.76
C GLU A 582 22.55 -20.32 -23.35
N THR A 583 22.12 -19.48 -24.30
CA THR A 583 21.10 -18.46 -24.03
C THR A 583 19.77 -19.12 -23.62
N MET A 584 19.37 -20.22 -24.27
CA MET A 584 18.17 -20.95 -23.91
C MET A 584 18.27 -21.53 -22.49
N LEU A 585 19.41 -22.12 -22.10
CA LEU A 585 19.63 -22.66 -20.76
C LEU A 585 19.51 -21.57 -19.68
N GLU A 586 20.16 -20.42 -19.91
CA GLU A 586 20.09 -19.26 -19.01
C GLU A 586 18.64 -18.77 -18.83
N LYS A 587 17.88 -18.69 -19.94
CA LYS A 587 16.51 -18.14 -19.96
C LYS A 587 15.44 -19.14 -19.50
N THR A 588 15.75 -20.43 -19.40
CA THR A 588 14.76 -21.48 -19.08
C THR A 588 15.04 -22.17 -17.76
N LEU A 589 16.24 -22.72 -17.54
CA LEU A 589 16.53 -23.59 -16.41
C LEU A 589 17.33 -22.90 -15.31
N LYS A 590 18.35 -22.10 -15.65
CA LYS A 590 19.28 -21.56 -14.66
C LYS A 590 18.58 -20.85 -13.50
N GLY A 591 17.89 -19.76 -13.75
CA GLY A 591 17.24 -18.98 -12.69
C GLY A 591 16.22 -19.76 -11.83
N PRO A 592 15.29 -20.52 -12.44
CA PRO A 592 14.33 -21.35 -11.70
C PRO A 592 14.94 -22.45 -10.84
N ILE A 593 16.01 -23.10 -11.30
CA ILE A 593 16.63 -24.23 -10.61
C ILE A 593 17.71 -23.80 -9.62
N GLU A 594 18.55 -22.82 -9.99
CA GLU A 594 19.61 -22.27 -9.14
C GLU A 594 19.07 -21.85 -7.77
N ARG A 595 17.92 -21.18 -7.72
CA ARG A 595 17.28 -20.77 -6.46
C ARG A 595 16.92 -21.94 -5.55
N ILE A 596 16.60 -23.10 -6.12
CA ILE A 596 16.28 -24.31 -5.35
C ILE A 596 17.56 -24.98 -4.88
N THR A 597 18.55 -25.12 -5.77
CA THR A 597 19.83 -25.76 -5.43
C THR A 597 20.63 -24.93 -4.42
N GLU A 598 20.59 -23.61 -4.51
CA GLU A 598 21.21 -22.70 -3.52
C GLU A 598 20.62 -22.88 -2.12
N ALA A 599 19.30 -23.11 -2.02
CA ALA A 599 18.65 -23.40 -0.74
C ALA A 599 19.07 -24.76 -0.15
N LEU A 600 19.57 -25.69 -0.99
CA LEU A 600 20.22 -26.92 -0.56
C LEU A 600 21.73 -26.76 -0.28
N GLY A 601 22.28 -25.55 -0.47
CA GLY A 601 23.70 -25.27 -0.32
C GLY A 601 24.56 -25.71 -1.52
N VAL A 602 23.96 -25.92 -2.70
CA VAL A 602 24.66 -26.29 -3.94
C VAL A 602 24.63 -25.12 -4.91
N SER A 603 25.81 -24.63 -5.29
CA SER A 603 25.91 -23.54 -6.27
C SER A 603 25.64 -24.02 -7.70
N TRP A 604 25.17 -23.12 -8.57
CA TRP A 604 24.98 -23.44 -9.98
C TRP A 604 26.26 -23.93 -10.65
N ASP A 605 27.42 -23.38 -10.30
CA ASP A 605 28.72 -23.80 -10.85
C ASP A 605 29.06 -25.27 -10.47
N GLU A 606 28.64 -25.74 -9.29
CA GLU A 606 28.81 -27.13 -8.87
C GLU A 606 27.87 -28.09 -9.63
N VAL A 607 26.64 -27.65 -9.88
CA VAL A 607 25.69 -28.37 -10.73
C VAL A 607 26.22 -28.46 -12.17
N GLU A 608 26.72 -27.34 -12.70
CA GLU A 608 27.20 -27.27 -14.07
C GLU A 608 28.46 -28.11 -14.31
N SER A 609 29.38 -28.12 -13.35
CA SER A 609 30.65 -28.85 -13.46
C SER A 609 30.57 -30.32 -13.07
N GLY A 610 29.48 -30.76 -12.43
CA GLY A 610 29.33 -32.10 -11.87
C GLY A 610 30.30 -32.39 -10.72
N GLN A 611 31.04 -31.39 -10.23
CA GLN A 611 32.06 -31.53 -9.20
C GLN A 611 31.69 -30.71 -7.96
N THR A 612 31.66 -31.35 -6.79
CA THR A 612 31.53 -30.65 -5.50
C THR A 612 32.78 -29.81 -5.25
N GLN A 613 32.64 -28.49 -5.11
CA GLN A 613 33.74 -27.65 -4.68
C GLN A 613 33.93 -27.83 -3.17
N THR A 614 34.86 -28.71 -2.77
CA THR A 614 35.38 -28.65 -1.39
C THR A 614 36.06 -27.29 -1.18
N GLY A 615 35.35 -26.38 -0.52
CA GLY A 615 35.90 -25.10 -0.11
C GLY A 615 37.17 -25.30 0.73
N LEU A 616 38.10 -24.35 0.62
CA LEU A 616 39.37 -24.26 1.36
C LEU A 616 39.27 -24.39 2.90
N GLY A 617 38.06 -24.53 3.46
CA GLY A 617 37.79 -24.74 4.89
C GLY A 617 38.01 -26.17 5.40
N SER A 618 38.20 -27.18 4.55
CA SER A 618 38.53 -28.54 5.01
C SER A 618 40.02 -28.76 5.32
N TYR A 619 40.84 -27.71 5.17
CA TYR A 619 42.24 -27.63 5.58
C TYR A 619 42.46 -26.44 6.54
N MET A 620 41.71 -26.39 7.63
CA MET A 620 42.05 -25.64 8.87
C MET A 620 41.42 -26.35 10.06
#